data_AF-A0A9E2CRS4-F1
#
_entry.id   AF-A0A9E2CRS4-F1
#
_cell.length_a   1.000
_cell.length_b   1.000
_cell.length_c   1.000
_cell.angle_alpha   90.00
_cell.angle_beta   90.00
_cell.angle_gamma   90.00
#
_symmetry.space_group_name_H-M   'P 1'
#
loop_
_entity.id
_entity.type
_entity.pdbx_description
1 polymer ?
#
loop_
_entity_poly.entity_id
_entity_poly.type
_entity_poly.pdbx_seq_one_letter_code
_entity_poly.pdbx_strand_id
1 'polypeptide(L)'
;MNQYNDLRIIERSTLAAAQEAFLRSGKKIEELETPEFKPRPEHIEPQLTQEEIELRQMADQIRTLSETMTKTEMAKHMGISQDRISKVCKLSGISLRNGAGRNPGSRHVKPGEDKVMVERINALAQIGLSKLKVRNHIGIGWHRMDRLVNTYRIAFPGPSQCE
;
A
#
# COMPACT_ATOMS: atom_id res chain seq x y z
N MET A 1 38.66 73.57 4.88
CA MET A 1 39.15 72.77 6.03
C MET A 1 38.23 71.57 6.17
N ASN A 2 38.77 70.36 6.07
CA ASN A 2 38.02 69.17 5.68
C ASN A 2 37.39 68.48 6.91
N GLN A 3 36.13 68.84 7.25
CA GLN A 3 35.38 68.38 8.42
C GLN A 3 35.35 66.85 8.63
N TYR A 4 35.57 66.07 7.57
CA TYR A 4 35.58 64.60 7.61
C TYR A 4 36.83 63.97 8.21
N ASN A 5 37.97 64.68 8.21
CA ASN A 5 39.20 64.16 8.82
C ASN A 5 39.17 64.29 10.36
N ASP A 6 38.56 65.36 10.89
CA ASP A 6 38.49 65.61 12.32
C ASP A 6 37.61 64.58 13.05
N LEU A 7 36.48 64.19 12.45
CA LEU A 7 35.60 63.15 13.01
C LEU A 7 36.29 61.79 13.15
N ARG A 8 37.08 61.38 12.14
CA ARG A 8 37.86 60.13 12.20
C ARG A 8 38.99 60.17 13.21
N ILE A 9 39.58 61.34 13.43
CA ILE A 9 40.62 61.54 14.44
C ILE A 9 40.02 61.45 15.85
N ILE A 10 38.82 62.01 16.07
CA ILE A 10 38.08 61.91 17.33
C ILE A 10 37.67 60.47 17.62
N GLU A 11 37.15 59.74 16.63
CA GLU A 11 36.82 58.31 16.80
C GLU A 11 38.05 57.47 17.14
N ARG A 12 39.19 57.73 16.49
CA ARG A 12 40.44 57.01 16.79
C ARG A 12 40.99 57.35 18.18
N SER A 13 40.92 58.60 18.61
CA SER A 13 41.46 59.01 19.91
C SER A 13 40.60 58.51 21.07
N THR A 14 39.28 58.51 20.92
CA THR A 14 38.34 57.94 21.90
C THR A 14 38.54 56.43 22.04
N LEU A 15 38.75 55.73 20.92
CA LEU A 15 39.02 54.29 20.91
C LEU A 15 40.38 53.98 21.55
N ALA A 16 41.43 54.76 21.26
CA ALA A 16 42.74 54.61 21.89
C ALA A 16 42.67 54.84 23.41
N ALA A 17 41.94 55.87 23.86
CA ALA A 17 41.75 56.15 25.28
C ALA A 17 40.97 55.02 25.99
N ALA A 18 39.97 54.43 25.33
CA ALA A 18 39.24 53.28 25.84
C ALA A 18 40.13 52.02 25.95
N GLN A 19 41.00 51.79 24.97
CA GLN A 19 41.98 50.69 24.99
C GLN A 19 42.98 50.86 26.14
N GLU A 20 43.53 52.06 26.31
CA GLU A 20 44.45 52.35 27.43
C GLU A 20 43.76 52.22 28.79
N ALA A 21 42.51 52.68 28.92
CA ALA A 21 41.74 52.52 30.14
C ALA A 21 41.48 51.03 30.45
N PHE A 22 41.18 50.23 29.43
CA PHE A 22 41.02 48.78 29.56
C PHE A 22 42.32 48.11 30.02
N LEU A 23 43.45 48.43 29.36
CA LEU A 23 44.76 47.89 29.69
C LEU A 23 45.26 48.33 31.07
N ARG A 24 45.07 49.60 31.47
CA ARG A 24 45.38 50.10 32.83
C ARG A 24 44.51 49.47 33.90
N SER A 25 43.24 49.21 33.59
CA SER A 25 42.30 48.66 34.56
C SER A 25 42.61 47.21 34.93
N GLY A 26 43.53 46.54 34.22
CA GLY A 26 44.01 45.20 34.55
C GLY A 26 42.90 44.16 34.70
N LYS A 27 41.75 44.40 34.04
CA LYS A 27 40.56 43.55 34.19
C LYS A 27 40.90 42.15 33.70
N LYS A 28 40.76 41.19 34.62
CA LYS A 28 40.90 39.77 34.36
C LYS A 28 39.98 39.40 33.20
N ILE A 29 40.51 38.64 32.24
CA ILE A 29 39.74 37.99 31.18
C ILE A 29 38.68 37.14 31.91
N GLU A 30 37.41 37.52 31.80
CA GLU A 30 36.31 36.65 32.23
C GLU A 30 36.25 35.52 31.20
N GLU A 31 36.90 34.40 31.52
CA GLU A 31 36.64 33.14 30.83
C GLU A 31 35.18 32.79 31.10
N LEU A 32 34.35 32.94 30.07
CA LEU A 32 32.98 32.44 30.08
C LEU A 32 33.03 30.95 30.45
N GLU A 33 32.25 30.57 31.46
CA GLU A 33 32.10 29.17 31.86
C GLU A 33 31.69 28.38 30.62
N THR A 34 32.58 27.49 30.17
CA THR A 34 32.27 26.64 29.04
C THR A 34 31.17 25.68 29.47
N PRO A 35 30.07 25.57 28.70
CA PRO A 35 29.00 24.64 29.04
C PRO A 35 29.60 23.22 29.11
N GLU A 36 29.33 22.53 30.20
CA GLU A 36 29.82 21.18 30.46
C GLU A 36 29.50 20.27 29.25
N PHE A 37 30.54 19.80 28.55
CA PHE A 37 30.38 18.93 27.39
C PHE A 37 29.82 17.59 27.84
N LYS A 38 28.53 17.36 27.60
CA LYS A 38 27.88 16.06 27.78
C LYS A 38 27.93 15.31 26.45
N PRO A 39 28.71 14.22 26.34
CA PRO A 39 28.71 13.42 25.12
C PRO A 39 27.29 12.95 24.83
N ARG A 40 26.92 12.93 23.55
CA ARG A 40 25.63 12.39 23.13
C ARG A 40 25.53 10.95 23.64
N PRO A 41 24.41 10.54 24.27
CA PRO A 41 24.24 9.15 24.68
C PRO A 41 24.45 8.22 23.48
N GLU A 42 25.12 7.10 23.72
CA GLU A 42 25.35 6.08 22.69
C GLU A 42 24.01 5.62 22.13
N HIS A 43 23.89 5.64 20.80
CA HIS A 43 22.72 5.08 20.15
C HIS A 43 22.83 3.55 20.18
N ILE A 44 22.05 2.93 21.05
CA ILE A 44 21.85 1.47 21.06
C ILE A 44 20.76 1.16 20.03
N GLU A 45 21.08 0.36 19.01
CA GLU A 45 20.06 -0.18 18.11
C GLU A 45 19.10 -1.09 18.90
N PRO A 46 17.78 -0.98 18.68
CA PRO A 46 16.84 -1.88 19.35
C PRO A 46 17.17 -3.32 18.96
N GLN A 47 17.38 -4.18 19.95
CA GLN A 47 17.56 -5.60 19.71
C GLN A 47 16.28 -6.15 19.08
N LEU A 48 16.42 -6.95 18.02
CA LEU A 48 15.30 -7.64 17.40
C LEU A 48 14.56 -8.45 18.45
N THR A 49 13.25 -8.24 18.53
CA THR A 49 12.38 -9.02 19.41
C THR A 49 12.38 -10.48 18.96
N GLN A 50 12.12 -11.41 19.89
CA GLN A 50 12.04 -12.84 19.57
C GLN A 50 11.03 -13.11 18.44
N GLU A 51 9.92 -12.36 18.43
CA GLU A 51 8.89 -12.44 17.40
C GLU A 51 9.41 -12.09 15.99
N GLU A 52 10.28 -11.08 15.87
CA GLU A 52 10.88 -10.70 14.59
C GLU A 52 11.87 -11.76 14.09
N ILE A 53 12.59 -12.39 15.01
CA ILE A 53 13.52 -13.48 14.69
C ILE A 53 12.74 -14.69 14.14
N GLU A 54 11.67 -15.09 14.84
CA GLU A 54 10.79 -16.19 14.38
C GLU A 54 10.13 -15.86 13.04
N LEU A 55 9.65 -14.63 12.86
CA LEU A 55 9.04 -14.18 11.61
C LEU A 55 10.04 -14.26 10.45
N ARG A 56 11.30 -13.87 10.68
CA ARG A 56 12.36 -13.91 9.68
C ARG A 56 12.72 -15.34 9.31
N GLN A 57 12.89 -16.23 10.29
CA GLN A 57 13.13 -17.65 10.05
C GLN A 57 11.97 -18.30 9.27
N MET A 58 10.73 -17.94 9.62
CA MET A 58 9.55 -18.42 8.93
C MET A 58 9.48 -17.88 7.49
N ALA A 59 9.86 -16.63 7.26
CA ALA A 59 9.93 -16.05 5.91
C ALA A 59 10.97 -16.77 5.05
N ASP A 60 12.12 -17.15 5.61
CA ASP A 60 13.17 -17.90 4.90
C ASP A 60 12.69 -19.31 4.52
N GLN A 61 12.01 -20.01 5.43
CA GLN A 61 11.38 -21.31 5.14
C GLN A 61 10.27 -21.21 4.09
N ILE A 62 9.45 -20.16 4.15
CA ILE A 62 8.41 -19.90 3.15
C ILE A 62 9.04 -19.64 1.79
N ARG A 63 10.17 -18.92 1.73
CA ARG A 63 10.86 -18.62 0.47
C ARG A 63 11.32 -19.90 -0.22
N THR A 64 11.98 -20.81 0.50
CA THR A 64 12.43 -22.09 -0.08
C THR A 64 11.27 -22.97 -0.54
N LEU A 65 10.21 -23.06 0.25
CA LEU A 65 9.04 -23.87 -0.08
C LEU A 65 8.20 -23.26 -1.21
N SER A 66 8.20 -21.93 -1.36
CA SER A 66 7.38 -21.23 -2.37
C SER A 66 7.73 -21.55 -3.81
N GLU A 67 8.96 -22.02 -4.07
CA GLU A 67 9.42 -22.41 -5.39
C GLU A 67 8.74 -23.69 -5.89
N THR A 68 8.39 -24.59 -4.96
CA THR A 68 7.92 -25.95 -5.27
C THR A 68 6.45 -26.17 -4.94
N MET A 69 5.96 -25.55 -3.86
CA MET A 69 4.64 -25.82 -3.29
C MET A 69 3.66 -24.65 -3.46
N THR A 70 2.38 -24.99 -3.54
CA THR A 70 1.28 -24.02 -3.41
C THR A 70 1.02 -23.70 -1.94
N LYS A 71 0.37 -22.55 -1.67
CA LYS A 71 0.01 -22.12 -0.31
C LYS A 71 -0.71 -23.20 0.51
N THR A 72 -1.58 -23.99 -0.11
CA THR A 72 -2.33 -25.08 0.53
C THR A 72 -1.42 -26.23 0.94
N GLU A 73 -0.45 -26.58 0.09
CA GLU A 73 0.53 -27.63 0.36
C GLU A 73 1.52 -27.19 1.42
N MET A 74 1.99 -25.93 1.37
CA MET A 74 2.85 -25.34 2.40
C MET A 74 2.19 -25.37 3.79
N ALA A 75 0.89 -25.05 3.86
CA ALA A 75 0.13 -25.11 5.12
C ALA A 75 0.11 -26.54 5.69
N LYS A 76 -0.05 -27.55 4.84
CA LYS A 76 -0.01 -28.96 5.26
C LYS A 76 1.39 -29.39 5.68
N HIS A 77 2.41 -28.95 4.96
CA HIS A 77 3.80 -29.31 5.23
C HIS A 77 4.32 -28.69 6.53
N MET A 78 4.02 -27.42 6.78
CA MET A 78 4.46 -26.71 7.99
C MET A 78 3.53 -26.93 9.20
N GLY A 79 2.32 -27.47 9.00
CA GLY A 79 1.31 -27.60 10.05
C GLY A 79 0.74 -26.25 10.51
N ILE A 80 0.82 -25.21 9.68
CA ILE A 80 0.43 -23.84 10.01
C ILE A 80 -0.81 -23.42 9.20
N SER A 81 -1.64 -22.54 9.76
CA SER A 81 -2.78 -21.98 9.04
C SER A 81 -2.37 -21.24 7.77
N GLN A 82 -3.18 -21.38 6.73
CA GLN A 82 -3.01 -20.67 5.47
C GLN A 82 -2.97 -19.14 5.67
N ASP A 83 -3.74 -18.61 6.61
CA ASP A 83 -3.79 -17.18 6.89
C ASP A 83 -2.49 -16.67 7.51
N ARG A 84 -1.87 -17.44 8.41
CA ARG A 84 -0.57 -17.07 8.97
C ARG A 84 0.50 -17.04 7.89
N ILE A 85 0.56 -18.03 7.00
CA ILE A 85 1.46 -18.02 5.83
C ILE A 85 1.22 -16.78 4.97
N SER A 86 -0.04 -16.46 4.67
CA SER A 86 -0.37 -15.25 3.89
C SER A 86 0.04 -13.96 4.57
N LYS A 87 -0.10 -13.84 5.90
CA LYS A 87 0.35 -12.68 6.65
C LYS A 87 1.86 -12.53 6.56
N VAL A 88 2.60 -13.62 6.78
CA VAL A 88 4.07 -13.60 6.67
C VAL A 88 4.50 -13.20 5.26
N CYS A 89 3.94 -13.80 4.22
CA CYS A 89 4.23 -13.43 2.82
C CYS A 89 3.99 -11.95 2.52
N LYS A 90 2.91 -11.37 3.04
CA LYS A 90 2.61 -9.93 2.87
C LYS A 90 3.65 -9.05 3.58
N LEU A 91 4.04 -9.42 4.78
CA LEU A 91 5.04 -8.68 5.58
C LEU A 91 6.44 -8.78 4.97
N SER A 92 6.81 -9.94 4.42
CA SER A 92 8.14 -10.20 3.86
C SER A 92 8.24 -9.97 2.34
N GLY A 93 7.14 -9.59 1.68
CA GLY A 93 7.10 -9.34 0.24
C GLY A 93 7.26 -10.60 -0.63
N ILE A 94 7.00 -11.80 -0.09
CA ILE A 94 7.13 -13.06 -0.83
C ILE A 94 5.84 -13.32 -1.62
N SER A 95 5.97 -13.54 -2.94
CA SER A 95 4.86 -13.95 -3.81
C SER A 95 4.80 -15.47 -3.92
N LEU A 96 3.65 -16.06 -3.60
CA LEU A 96 3.44 -17.50 -3.71
C LEU A 96 2.80 -17.87 -5.04
N ARG A 97 3.06 -19.10 -5.51
CA ARG A 97 2.32 -19.68 -6.64
C ARG A 97 0.84 -19.76 -6.29
N ASN A 98 -0.01 -19.17 -7.13
CA ASN A 98 -1.45 -19.32 -7.03
C ASN A 98 -1.79 -20.81 -7.24
N GLY A 99 -2.44 -21.44 -6.25
CA GLY A 99 -2.97 -22.79 -6.43
C GLY A 99 -4.08 -22.80 -7.48
N ALA A 100 -4.46 -23.99 -7.95
CA ALA A 100 -5.55 -24.20 -8.91
C ALA A 100 -6.97 -23.85 -8.37
N GLY A 101 -7.06 -22.99 -7.36
CA GLY A 101 -8.27 -22.68 -6.61
C GLY A 101 -8.92 -21.37 -7.01
N ARG A 102 -10.22 -21.48 -7.36
CA ARG A 102 -11.18 -20.41 -7.70
C ARG A 102 -10.65 -19.41 -8.72
N ASN A 103 -10.84 -19.74 -10.00
CA ASN A 103 -11.04 -18.71 -11.01
C ASN A 103 -12.17 -17.79 -10.48
N PRO A 104 -11.93 -16.48 -10.22
CA PRO A 104 -12.98 -15.57 -9.78
C PRO A 104 -14.14 -15.46 -10.79
N GLY A 105 -13.94 -15.98 -12.02
CA GLY A 105 -14.96 -16.17 -13.04
C GLY A 105 -15.89 -17.39 -12.87
N SER A 106 -15.61 -18.35 -11.98
CA SER A 106 -16.55 -19.47 -11.70
C SER A 106 -17.66 -19.02 -10.75
N ARG A 107 -18.42 -18.01 -11.20
CA ARG A 107 -19.68 -17.62 -10.59
C ARG A 107 -20.52 -18.89 -10.48
N HIS A 108 -20.83 -19.31 -9.25
CA HIS A 108 -21.48 -20.59 -8.99
C HIS A 108 -22.74 -20.68 -9.84
N VAL A 109 -22.75 -21.64 -10.78
CA VAL A 109 -23.93 -21.96 -11.56
C VAL A 109 -24.93 -22.53 -10.57
N LYS A 110 -26.11 -21.92 -10.49
CA LYS A 110 -27.21 -22.40 -9.67
C LYS A 110 -28.29 -22.91 -10.61
N PRO A 111 -28.31 -24.22 -10.94
CA PRO A 111 -29.20 -24.76 -11.96
C PRO A 111 -30.68 -24.48 -11.68
N GLY A 112 -31.09 -24.41 -10.42
CA GLY A 112 -32.48 -24.10 -10.04
C GLY A 112 -32.90 -22.68 -10.38
N GLU A 113 -32.09 -21.67 -10.01
CA GLU A 113 -32.38 -20.27 -10.34
C GLU A 113 -32.33 -20.02 -11.85
N ASP A 114 -31.40 -20.70 -12.53
CA ASP A 114 -31.20 -20.54 -13.97
C ASP A 114 -32.40 -21.06 -14.78
N LYS A 115 -33.05 -22.15 -14.35
CA LYS A 115 -34.29 -22.66 -14.99
C LYS A 115 -35.43 -21.64 -14.95
N VAL A 116 -35.70 -21.06 -13.78
CA VAL A 116 -36.77 -20.05 -13.60
C VAL A 116 -36.49 -18.82 -14.46
N MET A 117 -35.22 -18.41 -14.58
CA MET A 117 -34.85 -17.30 -15.45
C MET A 117 -35.01 -17.64 -16.94
N VAL A 118 -34.63 -18.85 -17.35
CA VAL A 118 -34.77 -19.31 -18.75
C VAL A 118 -36.23 -19.35 -19.17
N GLU A 119 -37.14 -19.81 -18.31
CA GLU A 119 -38.59 -19.79 -18.58
C GLU A 119 -39.10 -18.37 -18.82
N ARG A 120 -38.69 -17.40 -17.99
CA ARG A 120 -39.03 -15.99 -18.15
C ARG A 120 -38.44 -15.40 -19.43
N ILE A 121 -37.19 -15.72 -19.73
CA ILE A 121 -36.50 -15.27 -20.95
C ILE A 121 -37.23 -15.81 -22.19
N ASN A 122 -37.61 -17.09 -22.19
CA ASN A 122 -38.35 -17.71 -23.28
C ASN A 122 -39.73 -17.07 -23.49
N ALA A 123 -40.48 -16.80 -22.42
CA ALA A 123 -41.76 -16.12 -22.51
C ALA A 123 -41.63 -14.74 -23.16
N LEU A 124 -40.60 -13.97 -22.79
CA LEU A 124 -40.34 -12.65 -23.36
C LEU A 124 -39.79 -12.72 -24.80
N ALA A 125 -39.00 -13.74 -25.13
CA ALA A 125 -38.51 -13.98 -26.49
C ALA A 125 -39.64 -14.36 -27.45
N GLN A 126 -40.62 -15.17 -26.99
CA GLN A 126 -41.81 -15.53 -27.77
C GLN A 126 -42.69 -14.32 -28.10
N ILE A 127 -42.74 -13.31 -27.21
CA ILE A 127 -43.41 -12.03 -27.46
C ILE A 127 -42.68 -11.21 -28.54
N GLY A 128 -41.46 -11.61 -28.94
CA GLY A 128 -40.67 -10.93 -29.96
C GLY A 128 -39.77 -9.82 -29.42
N LEU A 129 -39.53 -9.78 -28.11
CA LEU A 129 -38.61 -8.79 -27.53
C LEU A 129 -37.15 -9.12 -27.91
N SER A 130 -36.40 -8.07 -28.25
CA SER A 130 -34.97 -8.19 -28.49
C SER A 130 -34.22 -8.53 -27.21
N LYS A 131 -33.08 -9.23 -27.36
CA LYS A 131 -32.22 -9.65 -26.24
C LYS A 131 -31.90 -8.53 -25.25
N LEU A 132 -31.67 -7.31 -25.75
CA LEU A 132 -31.40 -6.13 -24.92
C LEU A 132 -32.61 -5.70 -24.08
N LYS A 133 -33.81 -5.69 -24.68
CA LYS A 133 -35.07 -5.34 -23.99
C LYS A 133 -35.38 -6.38 -22.90
N VAL A 134 -35.23 -7.67 -23.21
CA VAL A 134 -35.42 -8.77 -22.25
C VAL A 134 -34.46 -8.66 -21.07
N ARG A 135 -33.17 -8.40 -21.34
CA ARG A 135 -32.17 -8.18 -20.30
C ARG A 135 -32.58 -7.03 -19.36
N ASN A 136 -32.98 -5.89 -19.92
CA ASN A 136 -33.39 -4.72 -19.14
C ASN A 136 -34.65 -5.00 -18.31
N HIS A 137 -35.60 -5.74 -18.88
CA HIS A 137 -36.83 -6.11 -18.19
C HIS A 137 -36.56 -7.05 -17.00
N ILE A 138 -35.64 -8.01 -17.14
CA ILE A 138 -35.34 -8.98 -16.07
C ILE A 138 -34.30 -8.43 -15.08
N GLY A 139 -33.50 -7.43 -15.48
CA GLY A 139 -32.48 -6.81 -14.63
C GLY A 139 -31.23 -7.67 -14.43
N ILE A 140 -30.83 -8.45 -15.44
CA ILE A 140 -29.65 -9.34 -15.37
C ILE A 140 -28.44 -8.76 -16.10
N GLY A 141 -27.24 -9.03 -15.57
CA GLY A 141 -25.99 -8.64 -16.22
C GLY A 141 -25.71 -9.39 -17.52
N TRP A 142 -24.99 -8.76 -18.45
CA TRP A 142 -24.66 -9.31 -19.79
C TRP A 142 -24.08 -10.72 -19.75
N HIS A 143 -23.04 -10.96 -18.95
CA HIS A 143 -22.41 -12.28 -18.88
C HIS A 143 -23.36 -13.38 -18.36
N ARG A 144 -24.31 -13.04 -17.47
CA ARG A 144 -25.32 -14.00 -17.00
C ARG A 144 -26.32 -14.30 -18.12
N MET A 145 -26.76 -13.26 -18.84
CA MET A 145 -27.64 -13.40 -20.00
C MET A 145 -26.99 -14.26 -21.09
N ASP A 146 -25.79 -13.91 -21.55
CA ASP A 146 -25.09 -14.65 -22.61
C ASP A 146 -24.86 -16.12 -22.22
N ARG A 147 -24.48 -16.38 -20.97
CA ARG A 147 -24.36 -17.74 -20.46
C ARG A 147 -25.68 -18.50 -20.57
N LEU A 148 -26.79 -17.94 -20.07
CA LEU A 148 -28.10 -18.61 -20.14
C LEU A 148 -28.53 -18.86 -21.59
N VAL A 149 -28.38 -17.86 -22.45
CA VAL A 149 -28.74 -17.95 -23.87
C VAL A 149 -27.92 -19.03 -24.59
N ASN A 150 -26.61 -19.10 -24.34
CA ASN A 150 -25.73 -20.08 -24.97
C ASN A 150 -25.91 -21.49 -24.38
N THR A 151 -26.06 -21.62 -23.07
CA THR A 151 -26.24 -22.90 -22.39
C THR A 151 -27.59 -23.54 -22.71
N TYR A 152 -28.67 -22.76 -22.73
CA TYR A 152 -30.03 -23.24 -22.99
C TYR A 152 -30.50 -23.01 -24.43
N ARG A 153 -29.61 -22.52 -25.30
CA ARG A 153 -29.82 -22.30 -26.74
C ARG A 153 -31.11 -21.52 -27.06
N ILE A 154 -31.30 -20.40 -26.36
CA ILE A 154 -32.48 -19.55 -26.55
C ILE A 154 -32.29 -18.70 -27.81
N ALA A 155 -33.22 -18.79 -28.76
CA ALA A 155 -33.23 -17.95 -29.95
C ALA A 155 -33.95 -16.63 -29.65
N PHE A 156 -33.33 -15.52 -30.05
CA PHE A 156 -33.99 -14.20 -30.09
C PHE A 156 -34.25 -13.83 -31.54
N PRO A 157 -35.28 -13.00 -31.80
CA PRO A 157 -35.39 -12.35 -33.09
C PRO A 157 -34.07 -11.60 -33.38
N GLY A 158 -33.58 -11.71 -34.61
CA GLY A 158 -32.37 -11.02 -35.06
C GLY A 158 -32.51 -9.50 -34.94
N PRO A 159 -31.50 -8.71 -35.36
CA PRO A 159 -31.62 -7.26 -35.43
C PRO A 159 -32.59 -6.87 -36.57
N SER A 160 -33.87 -7.18 -36.42
CA SER A 160 -34.98 -6.68 -37.22
C SER A 160 -35.34 -5.30 -36.67
N GLN A 161 -35.33 -4.33 -37.59
CA GLN A 161 -35.44 -2.89 -37.41
C GLN A 161 -36.49 -2.51 -36.35
N CYS A 162 -36.07 -1.75 -35.34
CA CYS A 162 -36.99 -0.98 -34.53
C CYS A 162 -37.62 0.07 -35.45
N GLU A 163 -38.89 -0.08 -35.81
CA GLU A 163 -39.76 1.09 -36.06
C GLU A 163 -40.05 1.79 -34.73
#